data_AF-A0A0M2WK11-F1
#
_entry.id   AF-A0A0M2WK11-F1
#
_cell.length_a   1.000
_cell.length_b   1.000
_cell.length_c   1.000
_cell.angle_alpha   90.00
_cell.angle_beta   90.00
_cell.angle_gamma   90.00
#
_symmetry.space_group_name_H-M   'P 1'
#
loop_
_entity.id
_entity.type
_entity.pdbx_description
1 polymer ?
#
loop_
_entity_poly.entity_id
_entity_poly.type
_entity_poly.pdbx_seq_one_letter_code
_entity_poly.pdbx_strand_id
1 'polypeptide(L)'
;MKTIILGTLLCLAAASTATTAQTLPPEHTVTVPGNALRIDVPEHPRYMMRQDCKKFVGTYDLSNGDTLELRLAGAVMYARIGKQEEHRIVATDHNAFVALDRQLKVRIDHNDDGSVDGELVMVVPAQNLSGGDIVPYHVQSIGLASR
;
A
#
# COMPACT_ATOMS: atom_id res chain seq x y z
N MET A 1 15.96 13.90 72.47
CA MET A 1 14.73 14.44 73.08
C MET A 1 13.56 14.16 72.14
N LYS A 2 12.47 13.62 72.70
CA LYS A 2 11.08 13.57 72.20
C LYS A 2 10.74 12.69 70.98
N THR A 3 10.22 11.51 71.31
CA THR A 3 9.29 10.65 70.56
C THR A 3 7.95 11.36 70.32
N ILE A 4 7.24 11.08 69.19
CA ILE A 4 5.81 10.71 69.11
C ILE A 4 5.57 9.91 67.80
N ILE A 5 4.97 8.73 67.93
CA ILE A 5 4.42 7.89 66.85
C ILE A 5 2.90 8.12 66.82
N LEU A 6 2.33 8.34 65.63
CA LEU A 6 0.89 8.21 65.32
C LEU A 6 0.82 8.19 63.78
N GLY A 7 0.30 7.20 63.06
CA GLY A 7 -0.75 6.26 63.35
C GLY A 7 -1.81 6.41 62.26
N THR A 8 -1.85 5.46 61.32
CA THR A 8 -2.97 5.11 60.41
C THR A 8 -3.57 6.20 59.49
N LEU A 9 -3.51 6.00 58.17
CA LEU A 9 -4.68 5.49 57.43
C LEU A 9 -4.38 5.17 55.96
N LEU A 10 -4.71 3.93 55.65
CA LEU A 10 -4.97 3.31 54.36
C LEU A 10 -5.79 4.20 53.43
N CYS A 11 -5.29 4.50 52.23
CA CYS A 11 -6.16 4.78 51.10
C CYS A 11 -5.56 4.26 49.79
N LEU A 12 -6.37 3.44 49.14
CA LEU A 12 -6.13 2.63 47.97
C LEU A 12 -6.49 3.44 46.71
N ALA A 13 -5.55 3.59 45.76
CA ALA A 13 -5.83 3.94 44.36
C ALA A 13 -4.56 3.62 43.56
N ALA A 14 -4.42 2.45 42.94
CA ALA A 14 -5.07 2.00 41.71
C ALA A 14 -4.75 2.89 40.48
N ALA A 15 -4.07 2.25 39.53
CA ALA A 15 -4.19 2.42 38.09
C ALA A 15 -3.50 3.63 37.40
N SER A 16 -2.41 3.26 36.73
CA SER A 16 -2.23 3.44 35.29
C SER A 16 -1.59 4.73 34.80
N THR A 17 -0.42 4.52 34.23
CA THR A 17 0.28 5.33 33.22
C THR A 17 -0.70 6.06 32.29
N ALA A 18 -0.72 7.38 32.36
CA ALA A 18 -1.33 8.20 31.33
C ALA A 18 -0.45 8.12 30.06
N THR A 19 -0.79 7.18 29.18
CA THR A 19 -0.44 7.21 27.76
C THR A 19 -0.98 8.52 27.20
N THR A 20 -0.09 9.44 26.84
CA THR A 20 -0.42 10.58 26.00
C THR A 20 -0.63 10.05 24.58
N ALA A 21 -1.89 9.75 24.24
CA ALA A 21 -2.31 9.56 22.86
C ALA A 21 -2.01 10.88 22.10
N GLN A 22 -1.06 10.83 21.19
CA GLN A 22 -0.71 11.95 20.32
C GLN A 22 -1.93 12.27 19.46
N THR A 23 -2.65 13.32 19.84
CA THR A 23 -3.70 13.91 19.00
C THR A 23 -3.00 14.54 17.80
N LEU A 24 -3.09 13.87 16.65
CA LEU A 24 -2.66 14.41 15.37
C LEU A 24 -3.54 15.64 15.05
N PRO A 25 -2.95 16.80 14.70
CA PRO A 25 -3.72 18.01 14.40
C PRO A 25 -4.67 17.78 13.19
N PRO A 26 -5.93 18.27 13.25
CA PRO A 26 -6.99 17.96 12.27
C PRO A 26 -6.87 18.69 10.92
N GLU A 27 -5.69 19.15 10.51
CA GLU A 27 -5.53 20.05 9.37
C GLU A 27 -5.09 19.37 8.06
N HIS A 28 -5.07 18.03 7.97
CA HIS A 28 -4.72 17.33 6.72
C HIS A 28 -5.50 16.02 6.51
N THR A 29 -6.78 15.98 6.89
CA THR A 29 -7.64 14.85 6.50
C THR A 29 -8.15 15.04 5.08
N VAL A 30 -7.35 14.62 4.10
CA VAL A 30 -7.81 14.50 2.72
C VAL A 30 -8.86 13.39 2.69
N THR A 31 -10.12 13.75 2.46
CA THR A 31 -11.21 12.79 2.26
C THR A 31 -10.99 12.11 0.91
N VAL A 32 -10.29 10.98 0.92
CA VAL A 32 -10.21 10.10 -0.24
C VAL A 32 -11.52 9.32 -0.30
N PRO A 33 -12.27 9.36 -1.42
CA PRO A 33 -13.50 8.59 -1.54
C PRO A 33 -13.20 7.11 -1.30
N GLY A 34 -13.91 6.49 -0.35
CA GLY A 34 -13.65 5.11 0.12
C GLY A 34 -13.71 4.02 -0.97
N ASN A 35 -14.19 4.35 -2.17
CA ASN A 35 -14.20 3.45 -3.31
C ASN A 35 -12.89 3.47 -4.14
N ALA A 36 -12.01 4.47 -3.97
CA ALA A 36 -10.77 4.57 -4.74
C ALA A 36 -9.72 3.52 -4.36
N LEU A 37 -9.86 2.90 -3.19
CA LEU A 37 -8.90 1.92 -2.64
C LEU A 37 -9.37 0.47 -2.75
N ARG A 38 -10.46 0.20 -3.52
CA ARG A 38 -10.90 -1.17 -3.78
C ARG A 38 -10.23 -1.73 -5.03
N ILE A 39 -9.68 -2.93 -4.90
CA ILE A 39 -9.08 -3.68 -6.00
C ILE A 39 -10.08 -4.76 -6.42
N ASP A 40 -10.91 -4.42 -7.39
CA ASP A 40 -11.89 -5.33 -7.97
C ASP A 40 -11.39 -5.86 -9.31
N VAL A 41 -11.39 -7.19 -9.44
CA VAL A 41 -11.13 -7.86 -10.72
C VAL A 41 -12.46 -7.90 -11.48
N PRO A 42 -12.52 -7.34 -12.71
CA PRO A 42 -13.76 -7.35 -13.48
C PRO A 42 -14.16 -8.79 -13.84
N GLU A 43 -15.46 -9.05 -13.86
CA GLU A 43 -16.01 -10.36 -14.28
C GLU A 43 -15.55 -10.75 -15.69
N HIS A 44 -15.38 -9.76 -16.56
CA HIS A 44 -14.87 -9.92 -17.92
C HIS A 44 -13.66 -9.00 -18.12
N PRO A 45 -12.43 -9.52 -17.90
CA PRO A 45 -11.21 -8.77 -18.21
C PRO A 45 -11.16 -8.37 -19.67
N ARG A 46 -10.57 -7.21 -19.95
CA ARG A 46 -10.36 -6.76 -21.32
C ARG A 46 -9.35 -7.69 -21.99
N TYR A 47 -9.71 -8.23 -23.15
CA TYR A 47 -8.73 -8.91 -23.98
C TYR A 47 -7.75 -7.87 -24.54
N MET A 48 -6.46 -8.06 -24.26
CA MET A 48 -5.38 -7.26 -24.81
C MET A 48 -4.46 -8.16 -25.63
N MET A 49 -4.14 -7.74 -26.86
CA MET A 49 -3.26 -8.52 -27.72
C MET A 49 -1.85 -8.55 -27.15
N ARG A 50 -1.12 -9.63 -27.41
CA ARG A 50 0.25 -9.82 -26.90
C ARG A 50 1.19 -8.64 -27.25
N GLN A 51 1.03 -8.06 -28.43
CA GLN A 51 1.84 -6.93 -28.89
C GLN A 51 1.54 -5.66 -28.08
N ASP A 52 0.30 -5.46 -27.66
CA ASP A 52 -0.08 -4.34 -26.80
C ASP A 52 0.43 -4.54 -25.37
N CYS A 53 0.31 -5.75 -24.81
CA CYS A 53 0.87 -6.03 -23.48
C CYS A 53 2.38 -5.79 -23.42
N LYS A 54 3.10 -6.09 -24.51
CA LYS A 54 4.55 -5.87 -24.60
C LYS A 54 4.95 -4.40 -24.43
N LYS A 55 4.07 -3.45 -24.75
CA LYS A 55 4.36 -2.01 -24.60
C LYS A 55 4.57 -1.63 -23.13
N PHE A 56 3.93 -2.34 -22.21
CA PHE A 56 3.99 -2.10 -20.77
C PHE A 56 5.00 -3.00 -20.04
N VAL A 57 5.73 -3.86 -20.77
CA VAL A 57 6.77 -4.70 -20.15
C VAL A 57 7.98 -3.84 -19.85
N GLY A 58 8.44 -3.87 -18.61
CA GLY A 58 9.53 -3.04 -18.17
C GLY A 58 9.61 -2.93 -16.66
N THR A 59 10.43 -1.96 -16.26
CA THR A 59 10.73 -1.68 -14.86
C THR A 59 10.43 -0.20 -14.63
N TYR A 60 9.61 0.07 -13.63
CA TYR A 60 9.12 1.40 -13.29
C TYR A 60 9.55 1.73 -11.88
N ASP A 61 10.19 2.89 -11.73
CA ASP A 61 10.60 3.41 -10.42
C ASP A 61 9.33 3.89 -9.69
N LEU A 62 9.17 3.52 -8.42
CA LEU A 62 8.04 3.94 -7.59
C LEU A 62 8.43 5.11 -6.70
N SER A 63 7.50 6.02 -6.43
CA SER A 63 7.76 7.22 -5.61
C SER A 63 8.16 6.90 -4.16
N ASN A 64 7.90 5.68 -3.68
CA ASN A 64 8.32 5.20 -2.36
C ASN A 64 9.77 4.65 -2.35
N GLY A 65 10.46 4.65 -3.49
CA GLY A 65 11.82 4.13 -3.66
C GLY A 65 11.91 2.64 -4.03
N ASP A 66 10.78 1.92 -4.09
CA ASP A 66 10.72 0.57 -4.64
C ASP A 66 10.66 0.60 -6.18
N THR A 67 10.50 -0.58 -6.77
CA THR A 67 10.42 -0.76 -8.22
C THR A 67 9.26 -1.68 -8.56
N LEU A 68 8.44 -1.31 -9.53
CA LEU A 68 7.45 -2.18 -10.14
C LEU A 68 8.03 -2.79 -11.42
N GLU A 69 8.07 -4.12 -11.49
CA GLU A 69 8.45 -4.85 -12.69
C GLU A 69 7.20 -5.48 -13.32
N LEU A 70 6.99 -5.20 -14.60
CA LEU A 70 5.97 -5.84 -15.42
C LEU A 70 6.62 -6.78 -16.43
N ARG A 71 6.22 -8.05 -16.40
CA ARG A 71 6.78 -9.11 -17.23
C ARG A 71 5.70 -9.84 -18.00
N LEU A 72 6.03 -10.26 -19.23
CA LEU A 72 5.16 -11.09 -20.06
C LEU A 72 5.80 -12.49 -20.23
N ALA A 73 5.12 -13.53 -19.75
CA ALA A 73 5.50 -14.92 -19.95
C ALA A 73 4.45 -15.63 -20.80
N GLY A 74 4.80 -15.98 -22.04
CA GLY A 74 3.84 -16.49 -23.02
C GLY A 74 2.76 -15.44 -23.33
N ALA A 75 1.52 -15.72 -22.94
CA ALA A 75 0.36 -14.84 -23.07
C ALA A 75 -0.11 -14.27 -21.71
N VAL A 76 0.62 -14.52 -20.63
CA VAL A 76 0.25 -14.12 -19.27
C VAL A 76 1.17 -13.00 -18.80
N MET A 77 0.57 -11.97 -18.21
CA MET A 77 1.28 -10.81 -17.69
C MET A 77 1.40 -10.92 -16.17
N TYR A 78 2.54 -10.49 -15.65
CA TYR A 78 2.90 -10.54 -14.24
C TYR A 78 3.40 -9.19 -13.77
N ALA A 79 3.11 -8.85 -12.52
CA ALA A 79 3.61 -7.68 -11.82
C ALA A 79 4.39 -8.13 -10.57
N ARG A 80 5.53 -7.50 -10.30
CA ARG A 80 6.30 -7.71 -9.08
C ARG A 80 6.75 -6.38 -8.51
N ILE A 81 6.64 -6.22 -7.20
CA ILE A 81 7.08 -5.02 -6.49
C ILE A 81 8.31 -5.36 -5.67
N GLY A 82 9.45 -4.76 -6.01
CA GLY A 82 10.74 -5.02 -5.37
C GLY A 82 11.09 -6.52 -5.36
N LYS A 83 11.16 -7.12 -4.17
CA LYS A 83 11.47 -8.55 -3.95
C LYS A 83 10.25 -9.39 -3.57
N GLN A 84 9.05 -8.87 -3.72
CA GLN A 84 7.80 -9.56 -3.37
C GLN A 84 7.47 -10.66 -4.39
N GLU A 85 6.40 -11.40 -4.11
CA GLU A 85 5.86 -12.43 -5.01
C GLU A 85 5.38 -11.82 -6.35
N GLU A 86 5.44 -12.61 -7.43
CA GLU A 86 4.87 -12.19 -8.72
C GLU A 86 3.35 -12.37 -8.70
N HIS A 87 2.62 -11.30 -9.03
CA HIS A 87 1.18 -11.30 -9.16
C HIS A 87 0.77 -11.44 -10.62
N ARG A 88 -0.10 -12.41 -10.94
CA ARG A 88 -0.68 -12.52 -12.28
C ARG A 88 -1.69 -11.41 -12.49
N ILE A 89 -1.49 -10.59 -13.52
CA ILE A 89 -2.36 -9.45 -13.84
C ILE A 89 -3.12 -9.64 -15.14
N VAL A 90 -4.27 -8.97 -15.23
CA VAL A 90 -5.10 -8.89 -16.43
C VAL A 90 -5.43 -7.43 -16.74
N ALA A 91 -5.57 -7.12 -18.03
CA ALA A 91 -5.97 -5.79 -18.45
C ALA A 91 -7.45 -5.54 -18.08
N THR A 92 -7.70 -4.38 -17.49
CA THR A 92 -9.05 -3.86 -17.22
C THR A 92 -9.39 -2.73 -18.19
N ASP A 93 -8.36 -2.03 -18.67
CA ASP A 93 -8.45 -0.98 -19.70
C ASP A 93 -7.21 -1.03 -20.62
N HIS A 94 -7.07 -0.07 -21.53
CA HIS A 94 -5.96 0.06 -22.47
C HIS A 94 -4.60 0.28 -21.79
N ASN A 95 -4.59 0.89 -20.61
CA ASN A 95 -3.40 1.24 -19.83
C ASN A 95 -3.50 0.81 -18.35
N ALA A 96 -4.51 0.02 -18.01
CA ALA A 96 -4.82 -0.35 -16.64
C ALA A 96 -4.89 -1.87 -16.47
N PHE A 97 -4.34 -2.35 -15.37
CA PHE A 97 -4.22 -3.76 -15.04
C PHE A 97 -4.61 -4.01 -13.58
N VAL A 98 -5.11 -5.21 -13.32
CA VAL A 98 -5.46 -5.67 -11.98
C VAL A 98 -4.90 -7.07 -11.76
N ALA A 99 -4.39 -7.34 -10.56
CA ALA A 99 -3.98 -8.67 -10.17
C ALA A 99 -5.18 -9.56 -9.85
N LEU A 100 -5.14 -10.81 -10.32
CA LEU A 100 -6.22 -11.78 -10.14
C LEU A 100 -6.49 -12.12 -8.67
N ASP A 101 -5.47 -12.00 -7.82
CA ASP A 101 -5.54 -12.18 -6.36
C ASP A 101 -6.03 -10.92 -5.62
N ARG A 102 -6.34 -9.85 -6.35
CA ARG A 102 -6.80 -8.55 -5.82
C ARG A 102 -5.79 -7.86 -4.91
N GLN A 103 -4.50 -8.20 -5.02
CA GLN A 103 -3.45 -7.59 -4.21
C GLN A 103 -2.96 -6.26 -4.79
N LEU A 104 -3.05 -6.06 -6.12
CA LEU A 104 -2.64 -4.83 -6.76
C LEU A 104 -3.49 -4.44 -7.97
N LYS A 105 -3.48 -3.14 -8.27
CA LYS A 105 -4.02 -2.51 -9.48
C LYS A 105 -3.02 -1.45 -9.93
N VAL A 106 -2.76 -1.38 -11.23
CA VAL A 106 -1.82 -0.40 -11.79
C VAL A 106 -2.43 0.29 -13.00
N ARG A 107 -2.12 1.57 -13.18
CA ARG A 107 -2.37 2.38 -14.37
C ARG A 107 -1.05 3.00 -14.81
N ILE A 108 -0.71 2.85 -16.09
CA ILE A 108 0.57 3.32 -16.66
C ILE A 108 0.27 4.22 -17.85
N ASP A 109 0.60 5.50 -17.74
CA ASP A 109 0.41 6.46 -18.82
C ASP A 109 1.76 6.73 -19.49
N HIS A 110 1.84 6.43 -20.78
CA HIS A 110 2.98 6.84 -21.59
C HIS A 110 2.65 8.18 -22.24
N ASN A 111 3.48 9.18 -21.98
CA ASN A 111 3.33 10.52 -22.54
C ASN A 111 4.08 10.64 -23.88
N ASP A 112 3.69 11.61 -24.69
CA ASP A 112 4.29 11.84 -26.02
C ASP A 112 5.76 12.31 -25.95
N ASP A 113 6.18 12.85 -24.80
CA ASP A 113 7.57 13.26 -24.53
C ASP A 113 8.48 12.09 -24.13
N GLY A 114 7.93 10.89 -24.03
CA GLY A 114 8.63 9.67 -23.63
C GLY A 114 8.68 9.44 -22.11
N SER A 115 8.14 10.36 -21.31
CA SER A 115 7.99 10.16 -19.87
C SER A 115 6.88 9.14 -19.59
N VAL A 116 6.98 8.50 -18.43
CA VAL A 116 5.98 7.55 -17.95
C VAL A 116 5.46 8.01 -16.60
N ASP A 117 4.15 8.22 -16.53
CA ASP A 117 3.42 8.49 -15.30
C ASP A 117 2.53 7.31 -14.96
N GLY A 118 1.93 7.34 -13.77
CA GLY A 118 0.93 6.35 -13.42
C GLY A 118 0.69 6.23 -11.94
N GLU A 119 -0.12 5.23 -11.60
CA GLU A 119 -0.54 4.95 -10.24
C GLU A 119 -0.55 3.44 -10.00
N LEU A 120 0.02 3.03 -8.86
CA LEU A 120 -0.04 1.69 -8.32
C LEU A 120 -0.84 1.73 -7.02
N VAL A 121 -1.93 0.98 -6.96
CA VAL A 121 -2.68 0.72 -5.73
C VAL A 121 -2.41 -0.72 -5.31
N MET A 122 -1.99 -0.94 -4.08
CA MET A 122 -1.67 -2.27 -3.57
C MET A 122 -2.16 -2.49 -2.14
N VAL A 123 -2.42 -3.74 -1.80
CA VAL A 123 -2.56 -4.19 -0.41
C VAL A 123 -1.17 -4.49 0.12
N VAL A 124 -0.73 -3.71 1.11
CA VAL A 124 0.54 -3.93 1.79
C VAL A 124 0.32 -5.02 2.84
N PRO A 125 1.10 -6.12 2.81
CA PRO A 125 0.97 -7.18 3.80
C PRO A 125 1.33 -6.69 5.19
N ALA A 126 0.67 -7.25 6.21
CA ALA A 126 0.96 -6.91 7.60
C ALA A 126 2.43 -7.22 7.92
N GLN A 127 3.15 -6.22 8.42
CA GLN A 127 4.57 -6.35 8.75
C GLN A 127 4.73 -6.43 10.28
N ASN A 128 5.47 -7.44 10.72
CA ASN A 128 5.97 -7.48 12.10
C ASN A 128 7.21 -6.60 12.17
N LEU A 129 7.10 -5.49 12.88
CA LEU A 129 8.25 -4.64 13.16
C LEU A 129 9.14 -5.35 14.20
N SER A 130 10.45 -5.15 14.13
CA SER A 130 11.42 -5.76 15.05
C SER A 130 11.16 -5.43 16.54
N GLY A 131 10.31 -4.45 16.83
CA GLY A 131 9.84 -4.10 18.18
C GLY A 131 8.63 -4.89 18.70
N GLY A 132 8.09 -5.83 17.92
CA GLY A 132 6.89 -6.61 18.30
C GLY A 132 5.56 -5.97 17.92
N ASP A 133 5.59 -4.76 17.35
CA ASP A 133 4.41 -4.11 16.79
C ASP A 133 4.03 -4.73 15.44
N ILE A 134 2.73 -4.99 15.27
CA ILE A 134 2.16 -5.48 14.00
C ILE A 134 1.54 -4.29 13.28
N VAL A 135 2.09 -3.94 12.12
CA VAL A 135 1.39 -3.04 11.18
C VAL A 135 0.35 -3.90 10.44
N PRO A 136 -0.95 -3.64 10.57
CA PRO A 136 -1.97 -4.44 9.90
C PRO A 136 -1.95 -4.23 8.39
N TYR A 137 -2.59 -5.14 7.65
CA TYR A 137 -2.80 -4.98 6.21
C TYR A 137 -3.49 -3.64 5.93
N HIS A 138 -2.94 -2.87 5.00
CA HIS A 138 -3.54 -1.61 4.57
C HIS A 138 -3.41 -1.45 3.06
N VAL A 139 -4.30 -0.67 2.45
CA VAL A 139 -4.19 -0.32 1.03
C VAL A 139 -3.32 0.93 0.92
N GLN A 140 -2.40 0.94 -0.03
CA GLN A 140 -1.53 2.07 -0.35
C GLN A 140 -1.66 2.43 -1.83
N SER A 141 -1.66 3.73 -2.14
CA SER A 141 -1.49 4.25 -3.52
C SER A 141 -0.10 4.88 -3.64
N ILE A 142 0.60 4.57 -4.74
CA ILE A 142 1.98 4.96 -5.01
C ILE A 142 2.06 5.46 -6.46
N GLY A 143 2.69 6.61 -6.68
CA GLY A 143 2.93 7.13 -8.03
C GLY A 143 4.10 6.41 -8.71
N LEU A 144 4.02 6.25 -10.02
CA LEU A 144 5.21 5.94 -10.81
C LEU A 144 6.07 7.21 -10.90
N ALA A 145 7.38 7.07 -10.68
CA ALA A 145 8.30 8.19 -10.81
C ALA A 145 8.63 8.40 -12.29
N SER A 146 8.29 9.58 -12.79
CA SER A 146 8.57 9.98 -14.18
C SER A 146 10.08 9.99 -14.43
N ARG A 147 10.49 9.46 -15.58
CA ARG A 147 11.87 9.49 -16.10
C ARG A 147 11.98 10.42 -17.30
#